data_AF-A0A841WXK3-F1
#
_entry.id   AF-A0A841WXK3-F1
#
_cell.length_a   1.000
_cell.length_b   1.000
_cell.length_c   1.000
_cell.angle_alpha   90.00
_cell.angle_beta   90.00
_cell.angle_gamma   90.00
#
_symmetry.space_group_name_H-M   'P 1'
#
loop_
_entity.id
_entity.type
_entity.pdbx_description
1 polymer ?
#
loop_
_entity_poly.entity_id
_entity_poly.type
_entity_poly.pdbx_seq_one_letter_code
_entity_poly.pdbx_strand_id
1 'polypeptide(L)'
;MSSLFEQAITDALNSANPQKVLEGQVANAIIQAEFNLVSFNKVVGLNGEIGEIDVETSNAIIEVTTQTARKLRQIQKLISNPDLNPLKKPVILYAPNYKITPAQDIIATGSYVVRAEDELLELLFQLGA
;
A
#
# COMPACT_ATOMS: atom_id res chain seq x y z
N MET A 1 15.94 -8.85 -11.91
CA MET A 1 15.74 -7.54 -11.26
C MET A 1 15.05 -7.82 -9.93
N SER A 2 15.78 -7.82 -8.82
CA SER A 2 15.25 -8.04 -7.47
C SER A 2 16.45 -8.04 -6.52
N SER A 3 16.83 -6.91 -5.93
CA SER A 3 17.85 -6.93 -4.87
C SER A 3 17.68 -5.77 -3.90
N LEU A 4 17.09 -4.67 -4.36
CA LEU A 4 16.89 -3.46 -3.56
C LEU A 4 15.93 -3.68 -2.37
N PHE A 5 14.91 -4.53 -2.52
CA PHE A 5 13.88 -4.72 -1.49
C PHE A 5 13.84 -6.13 -0.88
N GLU A 6 14.60 -7.10 -1.43
CA GLU A 6 14.49 -8.52 -1.03
C GLU A 6 14.71 -8.73 0.47
N GLN A 7 15.76 -8.12 1.04
CA GLN A 7 16.05 -8.26 2.47
C GLN A 7 14.95 -7.63 3.32
N ALA A 8 14.51 -6.42 2.97
CA ALA A 8 13.46 -5.72 3.72
C ALA A 8 12.13 -6.48 3.69
N ILE A 9 11.77 -7.05 2.53
CA ILE A 9 10.58 -7.89 2.40
C ILE A 9 10.75 -9.18 3.20
N THR A 10 11.90 -9.83 3.12
CA THR A 10 12.21 -11.04 3.92
C THR A 10 12.11 -10.76 5.43
N ASP A 11 12.63 -9.63 5.89
CA ASP A 11 12.55 -9.21 7.29
C ASP A 11 11.10 -8.94 7.72
N ALA A 12 10.30 -8.31 6.84
CA ALA A 12 8.89 -8.06 7.08
C ALA A 12 8.09 -9.37 7.18
N LEU A 13 8.32 -10.32 6.26
CA LEU A 13 7.69 -11.65 6.25
C LEU A 13 8.04 -12.47 7.49
N ASN A 14 9.24 -12.32 8.04
CA ASN A 14 9.67 -13.00 9.27
C ASN A 14 9.35 -12.22 10.56
N SER A 15 8.63 -11.10 10.46
CA SER A 15 8.32 -10.26 11.62
C SER A 15 7.32 -10.93 12.57
N ALA A 16 7.46 -10.68 13.87
CA ALA A 16 6.43 -11.03 14.85
C ALA A 16 5.20 -10.10 14.79
N ASN A 17 5.27 -8.97 14.06
CA ASN A 17 4.16 -8.03 13.91
C ASN A 17 3.30 -8.41 12.69
N PRO A 18 2.02 -8.80 12.87
CA PRO A 18 1.14 -9.20 11.77
C PRO A 18 0.94 -8.12 10.70
N GLN A 19 0.98 -6.84 11.09
CA GLN A 19 0.89 -5.73 10.14
C GLN A 19 2.09 -5.71 9.19
N LYS A 20 3.31 -5.88 9.72
CA LYS A 20 4.53 -5.94 8.91
C LYS A 20 4.57 -7.17 8.01
N VAL A 21 4.10 -8.31 8.52
CA VAL A 21 3.97 -9.52 7.71
C VAL A 21 3.04 -9.27 6.53
N LEU A 22 1.90 -8.62 6.75
CA LEU A 22 0.94 -8.30 5.68
C LEU A 22 1.54 -7.35 4.62
N GLU A 23 2.28 -6.33 5.04
CA GLU A 23 3.01 -5.43 4.13
C GLU A 23 4.02 -6.21 3.28
N GLY A 24 4.80 -7.10 3.90
CA GLY A 24 5.75 -7.97 3.20
C GLY A 24 5.07 -8.93 2.23
N GLN A 25 3.90 -9.48 2.58
CA GLN A 25 3.11 -10.34 1.70
C GLN A 25 2.65 -9.57 0.45
N VAL A 26 2.11 -8.36 0.62
CA VAL A 26 1.68 -7.50 -0.49
C VAL A 26 2.86 -7.15 -1.40
N ALA A 27 3.99 -6.73 -0.83
CA ALA A 27 5.19 -6.41 -1.63
C ALA A 27 5.74 -7.64 -2.38
N ASN A 28 5.74 -8.81 -1.75
CA ASN A 28 6.16 -10.05 -2.40
C ASN A 28 5.20 -10.45 -3.53
N ALA A 29 3.88 -10.34 -3.33
CA ALA A 29 2.89 -10.64 -4.37
C ALA A 29 3.07 -9.76 -5.62
N ILE A 30 3.36 -8.46 -5.43
CA ILE A 30 3.67 -7.52 -6.52
C ILE A 30 4.88 -7.98 -7.33
N ILE A 31 5.96 -8.39 -6.66
CA ILE A 31 7.17 -8.89 -7.34
C ILE A 31 6.89 -10.20 -8.07
N GLN A 32 6.19 -11.14 -7.44
CA GLN A 32 5.87 -12.44 -8.06
C GLN A 32 4.94 -12.28 -9.29
N ALA A 33 4.08 -11.26 -9.28
CA ALA A 33 3.24 -10.89 -10.41
C ALA A 33 3.96 -10.03 -11.46
N GLU A 34 5.28 -9.84 -11.34
CA GLU A 34 6.14 -9.07 -12.25
C GLU A 34 5.79 -7.57 -12.35
N PHE A 35 5.03 -7.03 -11.40
CA PHE A 35 4.81 -5.59 -11.28
C PHE A 35 6.05 -4.90 -10.73
N ASN A 36 6.32 -3.68 -11.21
CA ASN A 36 7.48 -2.93 -10.75
C ASN A 36 7.26 -2.33 -9.36
N LEU A 37 7.91 -2.90 -8.35
CA LEU A 37 7.97 -2.35 -7.00
C LEU A 37 8.92 -1.15 -6.95
N VAL A 38 8.38 0.04 -6.70
CA VAL A 38 9.11 1.31 -6.66
C VAL A 38 9.61 1.64 -5.25
N SER A 39 8.80 1.37 -4.23
CA SER A 39 9.23 1.55 -2.83
C SER A 39 8.49 0.61 -1.87
N PHE A 40 9.13 0.33 -0.73
CA PHE A 40 8.62 -0.50 0.35
C PHE A 40 8.99 0.11 1.70
N ASN A 41 8.01 0.34 2.57
CA ASN A 41 8.14 1.00 3.87
C ASN A 41 8.97 2.29 3.80
N LYS A 42 8.63 3.16 2.84
CA LYS A 42 9.36 4.40 2.57
C LYS A 42 8.91 5.50 3.53
N VAL A 43 9.82 5.91 4.39
CA VAL A 43 9.64 7.05 5.31
C VAL A 43 9.96 8.37 4.58
N VAL A 44 9.08 9.37 4.71
CA VAL A 44 9.19 10.68 4.06
C VAL A 44 9.27 11.80 5.11
N GLY A 45 10.16 12.76 4.87
CA GLY A 45 10.53 13.79 5.84
C GLY A 45 11.60 13.33 6.82
N LEU A 46 12.14 14.26 7.60
CA LEU A 46 13.07 13.96 8.67
C LEU A 46 12.36 13.08 9.70
N ASN A 47 12.86 11.85 9.89
CA ASN A 47 12.25 10.86 10.79
C ASN A 47 10.76 10.58 10.55
N GLY A 48 10.25 10.77 9.33
CA GLY A 48 8.88 10.42 8.97
C GLY A 48 7.80 11.45 9.30
N GLU A 49 8.16 12.71 9.58
CA GLU A 49 7.15 13.72 9.94
C GLU A 49 6.10 13.96 8.84
N ILE A 50 6.49 13.74 7.57
CA ILE A 50 5.58 13.85 6.43
C ILE A 50 4.77 12.58 6.27
N GLY A 51 5.31 11.40 6.56
CA GLY A 51 4.57 10.15 6.60
C GLY A 51 5.37 8.96 6.09
N GLU A 52 4.65 7.88 5.82
CA GLU A 52 5.19 6.62 5.31
C GLU A 52 4.34 6.12 4.14
N ILE A 53 4.97 5.44 3.20
CA ILE A 53 4.34 4.69 2.13
C ILE A 53 4.69 3.22 2.32
N ASP A 54 3.68 2.40 2.64
CA ASP A 54 3.88 0.97 2.91
C ASP A 54 4.40 0.25 1.65
N VAL A 55 3.73 0.45 0.51
CA VAL A 55 4.08 -0.17 -0.76
C VAL A 55 3.76 0.79 -1.92
N GLU A 56 4.66 0.89 -2.89
CA GLU A 56 4.47 1.72 -4.08
C GLU A 56 4.88 0.95 -5.34
N THR A 57 4.03 0.99 -6.37
CA THR A 57 4.37 0.52 -7.72
C THR A 57 4.63 1.71 -8.66
N SER A 58 4.93 1.44 -9.93
CA SER A 58 5.00 2.48 -10.96
C SER A 58 3.74 3.35 -10.99
N ASN A 59 2.55 2.75 -10.78
CA ASN A 59 1.27 3.40 -11.06
C ASN A 59 0.32 3.50 -9.85
N ALA A 60 0.64 2.92 -8.70
CA ALA A 60 -0.20 3.02 -7.50
C ALA A 60 0.61 3.16 -6.21
N ILE A 61 -0.02 3.75 -5.19
CA ILE A 61 0.40 3.66 -3.80
C ILE A 61 -0.58 2.72 -3.09
N ILE A 62 -0.06 1.77 -2.34
CA ILE A 62 -0.85 0.78 -1.61
C ILE A 62 -0.57 0.97 -0.11
N GLU A 63 -1.59 1.42 0.60
CA GLU A 63 -1.61 1.44 2.06
C GLU A 63 -2.17 0.09 2.54
N VAL A 64 -1.51 -0.54 3.51
CA VAL A 64 -1.83 -1.88 3.98
C VAL A 64 -2.37 -1.81 5.40
N THR A 65 -3.42 -2.57 5.72
CA THR A 65 -3.85 -2.69 7.12
C THR A 65 -4.52 -3.98 7.51
N THR A 66 -4.19 -4.44 8.71
CA THR A 66 -4.91 -5.49 9.45
C THR A 66 -6.13 -4.95 10.20
N GLN A 67 -6.28 -3.63 10.33
CA GLN A 67 -7.36 -2.99 11.08
C GLN A 67 -8.72 -3.11 10.38
N THR A 68 -9.79 -2.91 11.14
CA THR A 68 -11.17 -2.98 10.64
C THR A 68 -11.77 -1.61 10.26
N ALA A 69 -11.08 -0.51 10.59
CA ALA A 69 -11.47 0.89 10.37
C ALA A 69 -10.26 1.84 10.53
N ARG A 70 -10.47 3.18 10.50
CA ARG A 70 -9.52 4.25 10.91
C ARG A 70 -8.35 4.58 9.97
N LYS A 71 -8.51 4.39 8.66
CA LYS A 71 -7.49 4.74 7.65
C LYS A 71 -7.84 5.96 6.79
N LEU A 72 -9.02 6.56 6.97
CA LEU A 72 -9.50 7.68 6.15
C LEU A 72 -8.53 8.86 6.09
N ARG A 73 -8.06 9.32 7.24
CA ARG A 73 -7.11 10.45 7.30
C ARG A 73 -5.80 10.14 6.58
N GLN A 74 -5.30 8.91 6.72
CA GLN A 74 -4.07 8.46 6.08
C GLN A 74 -4.22 8.40 4.56
N ILE A 75 -5.32 7.80 4.07
CA ILE A 75 -5.64 7.76 2.64
C ILE A 75 -5.79 9.17 2.06
N GLN A 76 -6.55 10.05 2.71
CA GLN A 76 -6.68 11.45 2.28
C GLN A 76 -5.31 12.14 2.20
N LYS A 77 -4.41 11.88 3.15
CA LYS A 77 -3.05 12.43 3.16
C LYS A 77 -2.25 11.93 1.96
N LEU A 78 -2.29 10.63 1.66
CA LEU A 78 -1.60 10.04 0.50
C LEU A 78 -2.15 10.57 -0.84
N ILE A 79 -3.43 10.91 -0.91
CA ILE A 79 -4.02 11.54 -2.10
C ILE A 79 -3.56 13.00 -2.24
N SER A 80 -3.61 13.77 -1.16
CA SER A 80 -3.51 15.22 -1.23
C SER A 80 -2.11 15.79 -1.02
N ASN A 81 -1.19 15.04 -0.41
CA ASN A 81 0.14 15.54 -0.07
C ASN A 81 1.15 15.30 -1.22
N PRO A 82 1.67 16.36 -1.85
CA PRO A 82 2.61 16.23 -2.97
C PRO A 82 3.99 15.68 -2.57
N ASP A 83 4.38 15.75 -1.31
CA ASP A 83 5.64 15.16 -0.83
C ASP A 83 5.54 13.62 -0.73
N LEU A 84 4.34 13.10 -0.44
CA LEU A 84 4.05 11.66 -0.42
C LEU A 84 3.70 11.15 -1.82
N ASN A 85 2.90 11.89 -2.57
CA ASN A 85 2.37 11.46 -3.87
C ASN A 85 2.52 12.56 -4.93
N PRO A 86 3.76 12.87 -5.34
CA PRO A 86 4.02 13.96 -6.30
C PRO A 86 3.40 13.71 -7.67
N LEU A 87 3.22 12.44 -8.04
CA LEU A 87 2.66 12.03 -9.33
C LEU A 87 1.14 11.80 -9.29
N LYS A 88 0.49 12.04 -8.14
CA LYS A 88 -0.95 11.82 -7.93
C LYS A 88 -1.40 10.42 -8.35
N LYS A 89 -0.58 9.42 -8.04
CA LYS A 89 -0.91 8.01 -8.27
C LYS A 89 -2.21 7.66 -7.55
N PRO A 90 -3.07 6.81 -8.15
CA PRO A 90 -4.13 6.12 -7.43
C PRO A 90 -3.66 5.56 -6.08
N VAL A 91 -4.48 5.74 -5.05
CA VAL A 91 -4.23 5.18 -3.72
C VAL A 91 -5.20 4.01 -3.50
N ILE A 92 -4.63 2.88 -3.10
CA ILE A 92 -5.34 1.64 -2.82
C ILE A 92 -5.17 1.32 -1.34
N LEU A 93 -6.27 1.05 -0.64
CA LEU A 93 -6.23 0.46 0.69
C LEU A 93 -6.38 -1.06 0.57
N TYR A 94 -5.30 -1.80 0.83
CA TYR A 94 -5.35 -3.26 0.99
C TYR A 94 -5.66 -3.60 2.45
N ALA A 95 -6.89 -4.05 2.70
CA ALA A 95 -7.39 -4.20 4.06
C ALA A 95 -8.35 -5.39 4.21
N PRO A 96 -7.82 -6.62 4.39
CA PRO A 96 -8.62 -7.85 4.39
C PRO A 96 -9.80 -7.86 5.37
N ASN A 97 -9.66 -7.17 6.51
CA ASN A 97 -10.66 -7.13 7.58
C ASN A 97 -11.50 -5.84 7.62
N TYR A 98 -11.39 -4.97 6.60
CA TYR A 98 -12.02 -3.65 6.65
C TYR A 98 -13.54 -3.72 6.52
N LYS A 99 -14.25 -3.10 7.46
CA LYS A 99 -15.71 -3.09 7.47
C LYS A 99 -16.27 -2.30 6.28
N ILE A 100 -17.51 -2.63 5.89
CA ILE A 100 -18.19 -2.05 4.73
C ILE A 100 -18.35 -0.53 4.89
N THR A 101 -18.90 -0.05 6.01
CA THR A 101 -19.15 1.39 6.19
C THR A 101 -17.87 2.24 6.14
N PRO A 102 -16.80 1.93 6.90
CA PRO A 102 -15.53 2.64 6.72
C PRO A 102 -14.94 2.53 5.32
N ALA A 103 -15.12 1.41 4.61
CA ALA A 103 -14.65 1.28 3.23
C ALA A 103 -15.37 2.24 2.28
N GLN A 104 -16.67 2.48 2.48
CA GLN A 104 -17.43 3.44 1.68
C GLN A 104 -16.89 4.87 1.84
N ASP A 105 -16.50 5.26 3.06
CA ASP A 105 -15.88 6.57 3.29
C ASP A 105 -14.53 6.71 2.55
N ILE A 106 -13.75 5.63 2.45
CA ILE A 106 -12.49 5.59 1.69
C ILE A 106 -12.77 5.69 0.19
N ILE A 107 -13.74 4.93 -0.32
CA ILE A 107 -14.10 4.96 -1.75
C ILE A 107 -14.61 6.35 -2.15
N ALA A 108 -15.35 7.02 -1.28
CA ALA A 108 -15.85 8.38 -1.52
C ALA A 108 -14.74 9.44 -1.68
N THR A 109 -13.49 9.16 -1.31
CA THR A 109 -12.34 10.05 -1.59
C THR A 109 -11.77 9.89 -3.00
N GLY A 110 -12.27 8.93 -3.78
CA GLY A 110 -11.70 8.53 -5.07
C GLY A 110 -10.59 7.48 -4.96
N SER A 111 -10.40 6.86 -3.79
CA SER A 111 -9.49 5.72 -3.59
C SER A 111 -10.18 4.37 -3.80
N TYR A 112 -9.36 3.32 -3.83
CA TYR A 112 -9.83 1.94 -3.91
C TYR A 112 -9.69 1.24 -2.56
N VAL A 113 -10.55 0.26 -2.30
CA VAL A 113 -10.43 -0.66 -1.15
C VAL A 113 -10.53 -2.08 -1.67
N VAL A 114 -9.50 -2.88 -1.44
CA VAL A 114 -9.43 -4.29 -1.81
C VAL A 114 -9.18 -5.13 -0.56
N ARG A 115 -9.68 -6.37 -0.55
CA ARG A 115 -9.61 -7.26 0.63
C ARG A 115 -8.85 -8.55 0.36
N ALA A 116 -8.62 -8.89 -0.90
CA ALA A 116 -7.93 -10.09 -1.30
C ALA A 116 -6.80 -9.78 -2.29
N GLU A 117 -5.81 -10.66 -2.34
CA GLU A 117 -4.60 -10.49 -3.15
C GLU A 117 -4.93 -10.48 -4.66
N ASP A 118 -5.83 -11.36 -5.09
CA ASP A 118 -6.33 -11.40 -6.48
C ASP A 118 -7.01 -10.09 -6.88
N GLU A 119 -7.89 -9.54 -6.04
CA GLU A 119 -8.52 -8.23 -6.27
C GLU A 119 -7.48 -7.12 -6.41
N LEU A 120 -6.40 -7.15 -5.61
CA LEU A 120 -5.32 -6.19 -5.68
C LEU A 120 -4.56 -6.30 -7.02
N LEU A 121 -4.15 -7.52 -7.40
CA LEU A 121 -3.38 -7.74 -8.61
C LEU A 121 -4.20 -7.43 -9.87
N GLU A 122 -5.48 -7.78 -9.89
CA GLU A 122 -6.41 -7.41 -10.97
C GLU A 122 -6.55 -5.89 -11.10
N LEU A 123 -6.72 -5.18 -9.98
CA LEU A 123 -6.81 -3.73 -9.99
C LEU A 123 -5.50 -3.08 -10.46
N LEU A 124 -4.35 -3.57 -10.00
CA LEU A 124 -3.04 -3.09 -10.44
C LEU A 124 -2.86 -3.27 -11.96
N PHE A 125 -3.27 -4.42 -12.50
CA PHE A 125 -3.28 -4.66 -13.93
C PHE A 125 -4.17 -3.65 -14.68
N GLN A 126 -5.38 -3.37 -14.19
CA GLN A 126 -6.28 -2.38 -14.79
C GLN A 126 -5.71 -0.95 -14.75
N LEU A 127 -4.93 -0.63 -13.73
CA LEU A 127 -4.21 0.64 -13.60
C LEU A 127 -2.91 0.70 -14.42
N GLY A 128 -2.57 -0.38 -15.13
CA GLY A 128 -1.38 -0.49 -15.98
C GLY A 128 -0.07 -0.55 -15.21
N ALA A 129 -0.09 -1.04 -13.96
CA ALA A 129 1.05 -1.19 -13.06
C ALA A 129 2.21 -2.01 -13.66
#